data_AF-A0A1X7H4C5-F1
#
_entry.id   AF-A0A1X7H4C5-F1
#
_cell.length_a   1.000
_cell.length_b   1.000
_cell.length_c   1.000
_cell.angle_alpha   90.00
_cell.angle_beta   90.00
_cell.angle_gamma   90.00
#
_symmetry.space_group_name_H-M   'P 1'
#
loop_
_entity.id
_entity.type
_entity.pdbx_description
1 polymer ?
#
loop_
_entity_poly.entity_id
_entity_poly.type
_entity_poly.pdbx_seq_one_letter_code
_entity_poly.pdbx_strand_id
1 'polypeptide(L)'
;MLTINTSNVNVVAGGNGPQSEPSLPAKEVKNSSSLMRFKEVAGFVARMMPRERRGEAGVHPKYWLEIRDPKHRDRISLSGFDSQSGAFGAWQDDRHNRLGLFEWIDRHPEVEVSTLKGGPKHPFSEKVGYIHYLQPSEAARYRVDISCGQWTTGGALLDTTQLPGKSGMKGHAALVIHANGEVFVHPYEKGKWQHTSTTGARAVLSAGMVAIEQGKAKSFHLDSGHYMPGTPQLKNFLEKMVEKGVAVAGLDIHAKDMSRNEIEALIDRCAS
;
A
#
# COMPACT_ATOMS: atom_id res chain seq x y z
N MET A 1 -9.41 -52.00 82.80
CA MET A 1 -10.26 -51.81 84.00
C MET A 1 -9.66 -50.63 84.77
N LEU A 2 -10.49 -49.64 85.08
CA LEU A 2 -10.30 -48.50 86.00
C LEU A 2 -9.13 -47.49 85.79
N THR A 3 -9.54 -46.36 85.23
CA THR A 3 -9.33 -44.93 85.59
C THR A 3 -8.60 -44.59 86.90
N ILE A 4 -7.72 -43.56 86.89
CA ILE A 4 -7.69 -42.32 87.73
C ILE A 4 -6.81 -41.25 86.98
N ASN A 5 -7.34 -40.11 86.47
CA ASN A 5 -7.36 -38.72 87.03
C ASN A 5 -6.02 -38.23 87.66
N THR A 6 -5.47 -37.01 87.52
CA THR A 6 -5.80 -35.65 87.02
C THR A 6 -4.43 -34.96 86.80
N SER A 7 -4.24 -33.91 85.97
CA SER A 7 -4.31 -32.50 86.42
C SER A 7 -3.96 -31.53 85.28
N ASN A 8 -4.73 -30.45 85.20
CA ASN A 8 -4.47 -29.22 84.42
C ASN A 8 -3.29 -28.42 84.99
N VAL A 9 -2.61 -27.60 84.16
CA VAL A 9 -2.68 -26.12 84.16
C VAL A 9 -2.09 -25.56 82.84
N ASN A 10 -2.79 -24.53 82.33
CA ASN A 10 -2.58 -23.62 81.19
C ASN A 10 -1.12 -23.13 80.97
N VAL A 11 -0.70 -22.62 79.80
CA VAL A 11 -1.06 -21.29 79.26
C VAL A 11 -0.48 -21.07 77.84
N VAL A 12 -1.35 -20.51 76.99
CA VAL A 12 -1.16 -19.57 75.86
C VAL A 12 -0.90 -20.07 74.43
N ALA A 13 -1.80 -19.55 73.60
CA ALA A 13 -1.99 -19.65 72.18
C ALA A 13 -0.81 -19.17 71.32
N GLY A 14 -0.57 -19.94 70.26
CA GLY A 14 0.11 -19.50 69.04
C GLY A 14 -0.45 -20.34 67.89
N GLY A 15 -1.35 -19.74 67.10
CA GLY A 15 -2.01 -20.39 65.98
C GLY A 15 -1.07 -20.57 64.79
N ASN A 16 -1.24 -21.68 64.06
CA ASN A 16 -0.75 -21.86 62.69
C ASN A 16 -1.81 -22.66 61.91
N GLY A 17 -2.61 -21.95 61.12
CA GLY A 17 -3.36 -22.50 59.99
C GLY A 17 -2.46 -22.66 58.75
N PRO A 18 -2.90 -23.43 57.74
CA PRO A 18 -2.03 -23.97 56.70
C PRO A 18 -1.52 -22.89 55.73
N GLN A 19 -0.25 -23.01 55.36
CA GLN A 19 0.43 -22.14 54.41
C GLN A 19 -0.21 -22.20 53.02
N SER A 20 -0.65 -21.04 52.52
CA SER A 20 -1.00 -20.83 51.12
C SER A 20 0.27 -20.68 50.27
N GLU A 21 0.36 -21.42 49.16
CA GLU A 21 1.41 -21.24 48.15
C GLU A 21 1.44 -19.80 47.59
N PRO A 22 2.63 -19.23 47.30
CA PRO A 22 2.71 -17.90 46.72
C PRO A 22 2.31 -17.93 45.24
N SER A 23 1.19 -17.30 44.92
CA SER A 23 0.83 -16.98 43.53
C SER A 23 1.81 -15.95 42.96
N LEU A 24 2.49 -16.30 41.87
CA LEU A 24 3.31 -15.37 41.09
C LEU A 24 2.41 -14.23 40.56
N PRO A 25 2.85 -12.96 40.65
CA PRO A 25 2.08 -11.86 40.08
C PRO A 25 2.06 -12.02 38.57
N ALA A 26 0.86 -12.16 37.99
CA ALA A 26 0.65 -11.97 36.57
C ALA A 26 1.10 -10.54 36.22
N LYS A 27 2.29 -10.40 35.63
CA LYS A 27 2.74 -9.13 35.07
C LYS A 27 1.77 -8.79 33.94
N GLU A 28 0.87 -7.84 34.19
CA GLU A 28 0.24 -7.08 33.11
C GLU A 28 1.37 -6.49 32.26
N VAL A 29 1.57 -7.07 31.08
CA VAL A 29 2.47 -6.51 30.07
C VAL A 29 1.78 -5.26 29.52
N LYS A 30 1.97 -4.13 30.21
CA LYS A 30 1.62 -2.81 29.66
C LYS A 30 2.43 -2.65 28.38
N ASN A 31 1.76 -2.67 27.22
CA ASN A 31 2.37 -2.43 25.93
C ASN A 31 3.13 -1.09 26.01
N SER A 32 4.47 -1.12 26.00
CA SER A 32 5.26 0.10 26.01
C SER A 32 5.03 0.87 24.70
N SER A 33 5.15 2.20 24.73
CA SER A 33 5.01 3.05 23.54
C SER A 33 5.93 2.62 22.39
N SER A 34 7.12 2.09 22.71
CA SER A 34 8.06 1.49 21.75
C SER A 34 7.50 0.22 21.10
N LEU A 35 6.82 -0.65 21.86
CA LEU A 35 6.19 -1.85 21.32
C LEU A 35 4.98 -1.51 20.45
N MET A 36 4.21 -0.47 20.81
CA MET A 36 3.13 0.04 19.95
C MET A 36 3.67 0.59 18.63
N ARG A 37 4.70 1.45 18.67
CA ARG A 37 5.38 1.95 17.47
C ARG A 37 5.94 0.83 16.59
N PHE A 38 6.55 -0.19 17.20
CA PHE A 38 7.02 -1.36 16.46
C PHE A 38 5.88 -2.11 15.77
N LYS A 39 4.78 -2.38 16.47
CA LYS A 39 3.59 -3.05 15.91
C LYS A 39 2.99 -2.25 14.76
N GLU A 40 2.93 -0.92 14.86
CA GLU A 40 2.46 -0.03 13.80
C GLU A 40 3.33 -0.12 12.55
N VAL A 41 4.67 -0.02 12.72
CA VAL A 41 5.63 -0.13 11.62
C VAL A 41 5.59 -1.52 10.98
N ALA A 42 5.59 -2.59 11.79
CA ALA A 42 5.50 -3.96 11.30
C ALA A 42 4.18 -4.20 10.54
N GLY A 43 3.07 -3.71 11.07
CA GLY A 43 1.76 -3.79 10.42
C GLY A 43 1.71 -3.00 9.11
N PHE A 44 2.34 -1.83 9.05
CA PHE A 44 2.46 -1.04 7.82
C PHE A 44 3.27 -1.79 6.74
N VAL A 45 4.45 -2.30 7.10
CA VAL A 45 5.30 -3.08 6.19
C VAL A 45 4.58 -4.33 5.69
N ALA A 46 3.97 -5.10 6.59
CA ALA A 46 3.26 -6.33 6.23
C ALA A 46 2.12 -6.12 5.22
N ARG A 47 1.48 -4.94 5.22
CA ARG A 47 0.42 -4.60 4.24
C ARG A 47 0.94 -4.31 2.84
N MET A 48 2.20 -3.89 2.72
CA MET A 48 2.86 -3.60 1.45
C MET A 48 3.54 -4.83 0.85
N MET A 49 3.86 -5.83 1.67
CA MET A 49 4.52 -7.05 1.23
C MET A 49 3.58 -7.87 0.35
N PRO A 50 3.95 -8.13 -0.92
CA PRO A 50 3.17 -8.98 -1.79
C PRO A 50 3.23 -10.43 -1.32
N ARG A 51 2.11 -11.14 -1.47
CA ARG A 51 2.12 -12.60 -1.39
C ARG A 51 2.56 -13.16 -2.74
N GLU A 52 3.86 -13.41 -2.88
CA GLU A 52 4.46 -13.93 -4.13
C GLU A 52 3.77 -15.20 -4.64
N ARG A 53 3.39 -16.12 -3.74
CA ARG A 53 2.63 -17.33 -4.07
C ARG A 53 1.26 -17.08 -4.74
N ARG A 54 0.73 -15.85 -4.64
CA ARG A 54 -0.51 -15.39 -5.27
C ARG A 54 -0.26 -14.48 -6.47
N GLY A 55 1.00 -14.27 -6.87
CA GLY A 55 1.36 -13.34 -7.93
C GLY A 55 1.00 -11.88 -7.61
N GLU A 56 0.91 -11.50 -6.33
CA GLU A 56 0.67 -10.10 -5.95
C GLU A 56 1.91 -9.25 -6.28
N ALA A 57 1.70 -7.98 -6.66
CA ALA A 57 2.75 -6.99 -6.81
C ALA A 57 2.73 -6.02 -5.62
N GLY A 58 3.90 -5.83 -5.01
CA GLY A 58 4.14 -4.76 -4.05
C GLY A 58 4.53 -3.48 -4.76
N VAL A 59 4.49 -2.35 -4.06
CA VAL A 59 5.02 -1.10 -4.62
C VAL A 59 6.54 -1.18 -4.68
N HIS A 60 7.12 -0.72 -5.80
CA HIS A 60 8.54 -0.74 -6.03
C HIS A 60 9.29 0.06 -4.93
N PRO A 61 10.42 -0.44 -4.39
CA PRO A 61 11.11 0.17 -3.26
C PRO A 61 11.49 1.65 -3.45
N LYS A 62 11.70 2.10 -4.69
CA LYS A 62 12.02 3.51 -5.00
C LYS A 62 10.96 4.54 -4.55
N TYR A 63 9.75 4.12 -4.20
CA TYR A 63 8.68 4.99 -3.69
C TYR A 63 8.50 4.91 -2.17
N TRP A 64 9.38 4.21 -1.46
CA TRP A 64 9.21 3.95 -0.02
C TRP A 64 9.04 5.22 0.83
N LEU A 65 9.72 6.32 0.46
CA LEU A 65 9.62 7.59 1.17
C LEU A 65 8.24 8.23 1.01
N GLU A 66 7.74 8.30 -0.21
CA GLU A 66 6.40 8.81 -0.54
C GLU A 66 5.31 8.05 0.21
N ILE A 67 5.41 6.72 0.22
CA ILE A 67 4.44 5.84 0.87
C ILE A 67 4.47 5.97 2.39
N ARG A 68 5.67 6.13 2.98
CA ARG A 68 5.85 6.19 4.43
C ARG A 68 5.55 7.58 4.99
N ASP A 69 5.65 8.62 4.18
CA ASP A 69 5.46 9.98 4.64
C ASP A 69 4.01 10.21 5.10
N PRO A 70 3.77 10.53 6.38
CA PRO A 70 2.41 10.78 6.88
C PRO A 70 1.76 12.02 6.25
N LYS A 71 2.56 12.94 5.68
CA LYS A 71 2.05 14.09 4.93
C LYS A 71 1.87 13.80 3.44
N HIS A 72 2.22 12.59 2.99
CA HIS A 72 2.06 12.14 1.61
C HIS A 72 2.78 13.03 0.58
N ARG A 73 3.97 13.55 0.90
CA ARG A 73 4.78 14.28 -0.07
C ARG A 73 5.28 13.33 -1.15
N ASP A 74 5.39 13.84 -2.38
CA ASP A 74 5.72 13.00 -3.53
C ASP A 74 7.19 12.51 -3.51
N ARG A 75 7.48 11.47 -4.29
CA ARG A 75 8.84 10.95 -4.46
C ARG A 75 9.82 12.03 -4.95
N ILE A 76 9.40 12.94 -5.82
CA ILE A 76 10.33 13.88 -6.49
C ILE A 76 10.85 14.91 -5.49
N SER A 77 9.99 15.47 -4.66
CA SER A 77 10.37 16.38 -3.58
C SER A 77 11.20 15.65 -2.52
N LEU A 78 10.81 14.43 -2.14
CA LEU A 78 11.49 13.67 -1.09
C LEU A 78 12.86 13.12 -1.52
N SER A 79 12.95 12.51 -2.70
CA SER A 79 14.14 11.76 -3.15
C SER A 79 14.73 12.26 -4.47
N GLY A 80 14.16 13.27 -5.13
CA GLY A 80 14.62 13.70 -6.45
C GLY A 80 14.57 12.59 -7.52
N PHE A 81 15.37 12.74 -8.57
CA PHE A 81 15.55 11.74 -9.62
C PHE A 81 16.66 10.73 -9.29
N ASP A 82 17.54 11.04 -8.33
CA ASP A 82 18.65 10.20 -7.87
C ASP A 82 18.75 10.18 -6.34
N SER A 83 19.48 9.21 -5.76
CA SER A 83 19.56 9.05 -4.30
C SER A 83 20.34 10.15 -3.55
N GLN A 84 20.86 11.15 -4.27
CA GLN A 84 21.67 12.26 -3.72
C GLN A 84 20.93 13.61 -3.86
N SER A 85 19.63 13.57 -4.15
CA SER A 85 18.79 14.73 -4.44
C SER A 85 17.58 14.83 -3.51
N GLY A 86 16.80 15.89 -3.69
CA GLY A 86 15.61 16.20 -2.92
C GLY A 86 15.92 16.49 -1.45
N ALA A 87 14.87 16.43 -0.63
CA ALA A 87 15.00 16.53 0.82
C ALA A 87 15.90 15.46 1.42
N PHE A 88 15.88 14.24 0.87
CA PHE A 88 16.67 13.13 1.40
C PHE A 88 18.17 13.37 1.26
N GLY A 89 18.62 13.87 0.11
CA GLY A 89 20.02 14.26 -0.08
C GLY A 89 20.43 15.36 0.89
N ALA A 90 19.63 16.42 1.02
CA ALA A 90 19.92 17.52 1.95
C ALA A 90 19.96 17.06 3.42
N TRP A 91 19.07 16.17 3.82
CA TRP A 91 19.06 15.56 5.16
C TRP A 91 20.30 14.69 5.42
N GLN A 92 20.79 13.96 4.41
CA GLN A 92 22.01 13.16 4.52
C GLN A 92 23.27 14.02 4.66
N ASP A 93 23.28 15.19 4.00
CA ASP A 93 24.39 16.14 4.04
C ASP A 93 24.46 16.91 5.37
N ASP A 94 23.34 17.07 6.08
CA ASP A 94 23.29 17.66 7.42
C ASP A 94 23.79 16.67 8.50
N ARG A 95 25.12 16.52 8.59
CA ARG A 95 25.82 15.61 9.53
C ARG A 95 25.52 15.89 11.02
N HIS A 96 25.07 17.09 11.34
CA HIS A 96 24.86 17.53 12.72
C HIS A 96 23.43 17.28 13.20
N ASN A 97 22.48 17.04 12.30
CA ASN A 97 21.12 16.71 12.68
C ASN A 97 20.99 15.32 13.36
N ARG A 98 19.96 15.18 14.19
CA ARG A 98 19.61 13.93 14.89
C ARG A 98 18.14 13.55 14.68
N LEU A 99 17.44 14.26 13.80
CA LEU A 99 16.02 14.10 13.55
C LEU A 99 15.81 13.06 12.45
N GLY A 100 14.67 12.36 12.48
CA GLY A 100 14.26 11.57 11.32
C GLY A 100 13.94 12.48 10.14
N LEU A 101 14.13 12.01 8.90
CA LEU A 101 13.94 12.78 7.67
C LEU A 101 12.68 13.65 7.70
N PHE A 102 11.50 13.06 7.99
CA PHE A 102 10.22 13.78 7.92
C PHE A 102 10.09 14.89 8.96
N GLU A 103 10.64 14.69 10.16
CA GLU A 103 10.67 15.72 11.19
C GLU A 103 11.67 16.83 10.82
N TRP A 104 12.82 16.44 10.25
CA TRP A 104 13.82 17.39 9.80
C TRP A 104 13.26 18.33 8.72
N ILE A 105 12.61 17.82 7.67
CA ILE A 105 12.01 18.68 6.64
C ILE A 105 10.88 19.56 7.17
N ASP A 106 10.12 19.08 8.16
CA ASP A 106 9.06 19.88 8.78
C ASP A 106 9.60 21.07 9.57
N ARG A 107 10.83 20.97 10.09
CA ARG A 107 11.51 22.06 10.81
C ARG A 107 12.39 22.94 9.91
N HIS A 108 12.67 22.50 8.68
CA HIS A 108 13.51 23.22 7.72
C HIS A 108 12.79 23.39 6.37
N PRO A 109 11.64 24.11 6.34
CA PRO A 109 10.90 24.32 5.09
C PRO A 109 11.72 25.08 4.04
N GLU A 110 12.64 25.94 4.48
CA GLU A 110 13.47 26.79 3.61
C GLU A 110 14.82 26.14 3.23
N VAL A 111 14.98 24.84 3.46
CA VAL A 111 16.22 24.17 3.04
C VAL A 111 16.30 24.09 1.52
N GLU A 112 17.44 24.48 0.97
CA GLU A 112 17.70 24.50 -0.47
C GLU A 112 17.94 23.08 -1.01
N VAL A 113 17.00 22.58 -1.80
CA VAL A 113 17.03 21.24 -2.43
C VAL A 113 17.09 21.34 -3.95
N SER A 114 17.60 20.30 -4.60
CA SER A 114 17.47 20.13 -6.05
C SER A 114 16.87 18.77 -6.37
N THR A 115 16.11 18.67 -7.46
CA THR A 115 15.54 17.39 -7.93
C THR A 115 16.57 16.50 -8.63
N LEU A 116 17.75 17.04 -8.98
CA LEU A 116 18.85 16.31 -9.59
C LEU A 116 20.17 16.78 -8.96
N LYS A 117 21.14 15.88 -8.78
CA LYS A 117 22.42 16.24 -8.21
C LYS A 117 23.11 17.32 -9.05
N GLY A 118 23.47 18.43 -8.39
CA GLY A 118 24.12 19.57 -9.05
C GLY A 118 23.16 20.44 -9.90
N GLY A 119 21.87 20.15 -9.88
CA GLY A 119 20.85 20.97 -10.55
C GLY A 119 20.52 22.25 -9.78
N PRO A 120 19.62 23.09 -10.33
CA PRO A 120 19.14 24.30 -9.66
C PRO A 120 18.52 23.98 -8.31
N LYS A 121 18.86 24.80 -7.30
CA LYS A 121 18.29 24.70 -5.96
C LYS A 121 17.09 25.62 -5.79
N HIS A 122 16.20 25.23 -4.88
CA HIS A 122 15.06 26.03 -4.43
C HIS A 122 14.70 25.63 -2.99
N PRO A 123 14.00 26.50 -2.24
CA PRO A 123 13.43 26.13 -0.95
C PRO A 123 12.50 24.92 -1.09
N PHE A 124 12.64 23.94 -0.19
CA PHE A 124 11.80 22.74 -0.21
C PHE A 124 10.29 23.06 -0.18
N SER A 125 9.91 24.09 0.59
CA SER A 125 8.54 24.59 0.71
C SER A 125 7.93 25.09 -0.60
N GLU A 126 8.74 25.55 -1.55
CA GLU A 126 8.27 26.18 -2.80
C GLU A 126 7.69 25.17 -3.80
N LYS A 127 8.29 23.97 -3.90
CA LYS A 127 7.97 22.98 -4.97
C LYS A 127 7.66 21.59 -4.43
N VAL A 128 7.09 21.52 -3.22
CA VAL A 128 6.67 20.25 -2.64
C VAL A 128 5.38 19.73 -3.29
N GLY A 129 5.43 18.53 -3.87
CA GLY A 129 4.27 17.81 -4.38
C GLY A 129 3.62 16.93 -3.32
N TYR A 130 2.32 16.62 -3.48
CA TYR A 130 1.57 15.77 -2.55
C TYR A 130 0.72 14.75 -3.29
N ILE A 131 0.87 13.48 -2.91
CA ILE A 131 0.02 12.39 -3.36
C ILE A 131 -1.28 12.41 -2.56
N HIS A 132 -2.38 12.34 -3.29
CA HIS A 132 -3.70 12.18 -2.69
C HIS A 132 -4.03 10.69 -2.58
N TYR A 133 -3.77 10.12 -1.39
CA TYR A 133 -4.27 8.78 -1.04
C TYR A 133 -5.73 8.89 -0.60
N LEU A 134 -6.58 8.11 -1.26
CA LEU A 134 -8.02 8.15 -1.08
C LEU A 134 -8.39 7.44 0.22
N GLN A 135 -9.27 8.06 1.00
CA GLN A 135 -9.95 7.37 2.09
C GLN A 135 -10.86 6.26 1.54
N PRO A 136 -11.19 5.22 2.32
CA PRO A 136 -12.04 4.13 1.85
C PRO A 136 -13.38 4.59 1.24
N SER A 137 -14.00 5.62 1.80
CA SER A 137 -15.24 6.22 1.28
C SER A 137 -15.05 6.92 -0.07
N GLU A 138 -13.89 7.56 -0.29
CA GLU A 138 -13.55 8.20 -1.56
C GLU A 138 -13.21 7.16 -2.62
N ALA A 139 -12.41 6.15 -2.25
CA ALA A 139 -12.03 5.04 -3.13
C ALA A 139 -13.26 4.25 -3.61
N ALA A 140 -14.29 4.09 -2.77
CA ALA A 140 -15.53 3.40 -3.13
C ALA A 140 -16.24 4.01 -4.36
N ARG A 141 -16.06 5.31 -4.62
CA ARG A 141 -16.63 6.00 -5.80
C ARG A 141 -16.01 5.55 -7.12
N TYR A 142 -14.84 4.94 -7.06
CA TYR A 142 -14.07 4.45 -8.20
C TYR A 142 -14.11 2.93 -8.33
N ARG A 143 -14.84 2.25 -7.44
CA ARG A 143 -15.04 0.81 -7.55
C ARG A 143 -15.91 0.52 -8.76
N VAL A 144 -15.49 -0.45 -9.55
CA VAL A 144 -16.17 -0.88 -10.77
C VAL A 144 -16.86 -2.21 -10.54
N ASP A 145 -18.13 -2.26 -10.93
CA ASP A 145 -18.89 -3.49 -11.06
C ASP A 145 -18.76 -3.97 -12.51
N ILE A 146 -18.28 -5.20 -12.68
CA ILE A 146 -18.12 -5.84 -13.99
C ILE A 146 -18.98 -7.09 -14.01
N SER A 147 -19.96 -7.11 -14.91
CA SER A 147 -20.89 -8.22 -15.08
C SER A 147 -21.08 -8.49 -16.56
N CYS A 148 -20.95 -9.75 -16.97
CA CYS A 148 -21.05 -10.16 -18.38
C CYS A 148 -20.17 -9.30 -19.31
N GLY A 149 -18.97 -8.93 -18.83
CA GLY A 149 -18.02 -8.09 -19.55
C GLY A 149 -18.34 -6.60 -19.62
N GLN A 150 -19.46 -6.15 -19.06
CA GLN A 150 -19.85 -4.74 -19.02
C GLN A 150 -19.32 -4.06 -17.76
N TRP A 151 -18.67 -2.90 -17.93
CA TRP A 151 -18.05 -2.11 -16.88
C TRP A 151 -18.97 -0.98 -16.44
N THR A 152 -19.31 -0.94 -15.16
CA THR A 152 -20.21 0.08 -14.59
C THR A 152 -19.69 0.65 -13.28
N THR A 153 -20.08 1.88 -12.99
CA THR A 153 -19.84 2.53 -11.69
C THR A 153 -21.12 3.21 -11.25
N GLY A 154 -21.60 2.87 -10.05
CA GLY A 154 -22.87 3.40 -9.53
C GLY A 154 -24.08 3.06 -10.43
N GLY A 155 -24.04 1.94 -11.15
CA GLY A 155 -25.09 1.51 -12.08
C GLY A 155 -25.06 2.16 -13.46
N ALA A 156 -24.15 3.10 -13.74
CA ALA A 156 -23.98 3.70 -15.05
C ALA A 156 -22.82 3.07 -15.83
N LEU A 157 -22.95 3.00 -17.15
CA LEU A 157 -21.87 2.56 -18.03
C LEU A 157 -20.64 3.46 -17.85
N LEU A 158 -19.50 2.84 -17.60
CA LEU A 158 -18.25 3.57 -17.42
C LEU A 158 -17.71 4.02 -18.78
N ASP A 159 -17.27 5.28 -18.85
CA ASP A 159 -16.65 5.86 -20.05
C ASP A 159 -15.45 6.71 -19.65
N THR A 160 -14.29 6.40 -20.22
CA THR A 160 -13.02 7.09 -19.91
C THR A 160 -12.58 8.03 -21.02
N THR A 161 -13.32 8.15 -22.13
CA THR A 161 -12.89 8.86 -23.35
C THR A 161 -12.54 10.33 -23.14
N GLN A 162 -13.17 10.96 -22.15
CA GLN A 162 -12.95 12.38 -21.80
C GLN A 162 -11.84 12.58 -20.76
N LEU A 163 -11.26 11.51 -20.21
CA LEU A 163 -10.20 11.63 -19.22
C LEU A 163 -8.86 11.99 -19.87
N PRO A 164 -8.03 12.81 -19.21
CA PRO A 164 -6.75 13.24 -19.76
C PRO A 164 -5.74 12.08 -19.87
N GLY A 165 -5.82 11.11 -18.95
CA GLY A 165 -4.89 9.98 -18.87
C GLY A 165 -3.45 10.37 -18.59
N LYS A 166 -2.53 9.43 -18.84
CA LYS A 166 -1.08 9.72 -18.88
C LYS A 166 -0.74 10.49 -20.17
N SER A 167 0.44 11.10 -20.20
CA SER A 167 0.99 11.68 -21.44
C SER A 167 0.97 10.64 -22.57
N GLY A 168 0.35 10.99 -23.70
CA GLY A 168 0.16 10.08 -24.84
C GLY A 168 -0.97 9.06 -24.71
N MET A 169 -1.71 9.06 -23.60
CA MET A 169 -2.77 8.08 -23.29
C MET A 169 -4.10 8.76 -22.97
N LYS A 170 -4.47 9.80 -23.73
CA LYS A 170 -5.80 10.42 -23.63
C LYS A 170 -6.89 9.35 -23.72
N GLY A 171 -7.95 9.48 -22.93
CA GLY A 171 -9.03 8.52 -22.88
C GLY A 171 -8.75 7.29 -21.99
N HIS A 172 -7.59 7.22 -21.34
CA HIS A 172 -7.26 6.14 -20.41
C HIS A 172 -7.37 6.58 -18.95
N ALA A 173 -7.80 5.65 -18.10
CA ALA A 173 -7.85 5.79 -16.65
C ALA A 173 -6.85 4.84 -15.96
N ALA A 174 -6.49 5.14 -14.72
CA ALA A 174 -5.73 4.19 -13.90
C ALA A 174 -6.65 3.02 -13.53
N LEU A 175 -6.15 1.80 -13.74
CA LEU A 175 -6.78 0.55 -13.35
C LEU A 175 -5.98 -0.09 -12.23
N VAL A 176 -6.64 -0.51 -11.17
CA VAL A 176 -6.01 -1.25 -10.06
C VAL A 176 -6.91 -2.40 -9.63
N ILE A 177 -6.34 -3.60 -9.52
CA ILE A 177 -7.04 -4.78 -9.00
C ILE A 177 -6.48 -5.08 -7.61
N HIS A 178 -7.28 -4.83 -6.59
CA HIS A 178 -6.89 -5.08 -5.19
C HIS A 178 -6.66 -6.58 -4.93
N ALA A 179 -5.93 -6.91 -3.86
CA ALA A 179 -5.63 -8.29 -3.48
C ALA A 179 -6.88 -9.17 -3.20
N ASN A 180 -8.05 -8.56 -2.98
CA ASN A 180 -9.33 -9.24 -2.82
C ASN A 180 -10.11 -9.39 -4.15
N GLY A 181 -9.55 -8.93 -5.27
CA GLY A 181 -10.17 -8.99 -6.60
C GLY A 181 -11.13 -7.84 -6.92
N GLU A 182 -11.34 -6.88 -6.02
CA GLU A 182 -12.07 -5.66 -6.34
C GLU A 182 -11.29 -4.82 -7.37
N VAL A 183 -12.02 -4.26 -8.33
CA VAL A 183 -11.46 -3.49 -9.44
C VAL A 183 -11.78 -2.02 -9.24
N PHE A 184 -10.78 -1.18 -9.36
CA PHE A 184 -10.91 0.28 -9.25
C PHE A 184 -10.43 0.93 -10.54
N VAL A 185 -11.22 1.87 -11.04
CA VAL A 185 -10.88 2.69 -12.20
C VAL A 185 -11.06 4.16 -11.84
N HIS A 186 -9.98 4.93 -11.91
CA HIS A 186 -10.00 6.34 -11.50
C HIS A 186 -9.15 7.21 -12.44
N PRO A 187 -9.39 8.54 -12.47
CA PRO A 187 -8.54 9.47 -13.21
C PRO A 187 -7.08 9.37 -12.76
N TYR A 188 -6.16 9.52 -13.71
CA TYR A 188 -4.74 9.58 -13.43
C TYR A 188 -4.23 11.02 -13.52
N GLU A 189 -3.54 11.48 -12.49
CA GLU A 189 -2.86 12.77 -12.44
C GLU A 189 -1.45 12.56 -11.86
N LYS A 190 -0.41 12.73 -12.70
CA LYS A 190 0.98 12.47 -12.28
C LYS A 190 1.35 13.35 -11.08
N GLY A 191 1.84 12.72 -10.00
CA GLY A 191 2.26 13.43 -8.79
C GLY A 191 1.11 13.81 -7.86
N LYS A 192 -0.12 13.33 -8.12
CA LYS A 192 -1.29 13.59 -7.26
C LYS A 192 -2.23 12.39 -7.15
N TRP A 193 -2.71 11.86 -8.28
CA TRP A 193 -3.58 10.68 -8.33
C TRP A 193 -2.94 9.58 -9.18
N GLN A 194 -2.50 8.52 -8.51
CA GLN A 194 -1.71 7.44 -9.10
C GLN A 194 -2.28 6.07 -8.69
N HIS A 195 -1.73 4.98 -9.21
CA HIS A 195 -2.22 3.61 -8.90
C HIS A 195 -2.24 3.29 -7.40
N THR A 196 -1.35 3.89 -6.62
CA THR A 196 -1.26 3.68 -5.18
C THR A 196 -2.34 4.44 -4.40
N SER A 197 -3.03 5.41 -5.03
CA SER A 197 -4.03 6.27 -4.38
C SER A 197 -5.23 5.50 -3.85
N THR A 198 -5.72 4.45 -4.53
CA THR A 198 -6.87 3.65 -4.07
C THR A 198 -6.49 2.58 -3.05
N THR A 199 -5.25 2.13 -3.07
CA THR A 199 -4.77 1.00 -2.26
C THR A 199 -4.08 1.42 -0.98
N GLY A 200 -3.68 2.70 -0.86
CA GLY A 200 -2.76 3.13 0.18
C GLY A 200 -1.43 2.37 0.11
N ALA A 201 -0.94 2.16 -1.12
CA ALA A 201 0.30 1.42 -1.43
C ALA A 201 0.32 -0.07 -1.00
N ARG A 202 -0.84 -0.65 -0.68
CA ARG A 202 -0.95 -2.09 -0.42
C ARG A 202 -0.65 -2.91 -1.67
N ALA A 203 -0.27 -4.16 -1.48
CA ALA A 203 -0.07 -5.09 -2.58
C ALA A 203 -1.36 -5.31 -3.40
N VAL A 204 -1.20 -5.50 -4.71
CA VAL A 204 -2.28 -5.62 -5.71
C VAL A 204 -2.12 -6.88 -6.54
N LEU A 205 -3.20 -7.35 -7.15
CA LEU A 205 -3.13 -8.43 -8.14
C LEU A 205 -2.56 -7.93 -9.47
N SER A 206 -2.90 -6.71 -9.85
CA SER A 206 -2.34 -6.03 -11.03
C SER A 206 -2.68 -4.54 -11.01
N ALA A 207 -1.95 -3.75 -11.79
CA ALA A 207 -2.21 -2.32 -11.97
C ALA A 207 -1.72 -1.85 -13.34
N GLY A 208 -2.45 -0.91 -13.95
CA GLY A 208 -2.16 -0.43 -15.30
C GLY A 208 -3.05 0.72 -15.71
N MET A 209 -3.23 0.89 -17.01
CA MET A 209 -4.16 1.84 -17.60
C MET A 209 -5.22 1.08 -18.39
N VAL A 210 -6.44 1.63 -18.45
CA VAL A 210 -7.55 1.06 -19.23
C VAL A 210 -8.26 2.16 -20.02
N ALA A 211 -8.62 1.86 -21.27
CA ALA A 211 -9.60 2.64 -22.02
C ALA A 211 -10.94 1.90 -22.05
N ILE A 212 -12.01 2.60 -21.69
CA ILE A 212 -13.38 2.08 -21.64
C ILE A 212 -14.29 3.07 -22.35
N GLU A 213 -15.14 2.57 -23.24
CA GLU A 213 -16.13 3.36 -23.96
C GLU A 213 -17.47 2.65 -23.83
N GLN A 214 -18.50 3.37 -23.34
CA GLN A 214 -19.85 2.83 -23.16
C GLN A 214 -19.86 1.47 -22.43
N GLY A 215 -19.08 1.36 -21.35
CA GLY A 215 -18.98 0.17 -20.51
C GLY A 215 -18.23 -1.01 -21.15
N LYS A 216 -17.53 -0.81 -22.28
CA LYS A 216 -16.72 -1.85 -22.93
C LYS A 216 -15.25 -1.46 -22.90
N ALA A 217 -14.41 -2.34 -22.35
CA ALA A 217 -12.96 -2.16 -22.42
C ALA A 217 -12.48 -2.22 -23.88
N LYS A 218 -11.51 -1.36 -24.21
CA LYS A 218 -10.93 -1.23 -25.55
C LYS A 218 -9.46 -1.61 -25.57
N SER A 219 -8.71 -1.18 -24.56
CA SER A 219 -7.31 -1.49 -24.40
C SER A 219 -6.90 -1.54 -22.93
N PHE A 220 -5.82 -2.27 -22.66
CA PHE A 220 -5.17 -2.33 -21.37
C PHE A 220 -3.67 -2.15 -21.51
N HIS A 221 -3.07 -1.34 -20.65
CA HIS A 221 -1.62 -1.17 -20.57
C HIS A 221 -1.16 -1.49 -19.14
N LEU A 222 -0.65 -2.69 -18.91
CA LEU A 222 -0.07 -3.12 -17.64
C LEU A 222 1.37 -2.59 -17.54
N ASP A 223 1.48 -1.29 -17.29
CA ASP A 223 2.73 -0.52 -17.32
C ASP A 223 2.92 0.33 -16.05
N SER A 224 2.24 -0.01 -14.95
CA SER A 224 2.29 0.79 -13.72
C SER A 224 3.73 0.98 -13.26
N GLY A 225 4.18 2.24 -13.20
CA GLY A 225 5.52 2.57 -12.71
C GLY A 225 5.70 2.31 -11.21
N HIS A 226 4.61 2.20 -10.44
CA HIS A 226 4.62 1.93 -9.00
C HIS A 226 4.67 0.43 -8.72
N TYR A 227 3.82 -0.36 -9.40
CA TYR A 227 3.68 -1.79 -9.14
C TYR A 227 4.51 -2.68 -10.08
N MET A 228 4.96 -2.15 -11.22
CA MET A 228 5.77 -2.86 -12.22
C MET A 228 5.25 -4.29 -12.50
N PRO A 229 4.00 -4.42 -12.98
CA PRO A 229 3.40 -5.73 -13.19
C PRO A 229 4.22 -6.57 -14.17
N GLY A 230 4.51 -7.82 -13.79
CA GLY A 230 5.14 -8.83 -14.62
C GLY A 230 4.17 -9.95 -14.99
N THR A 231 4.71 -11.09 -15.45
CA THR A 231 3.92 -12.23 -15.94
C THR A 231 2.86 -12.72 -14.95
N PRO A 232 3.15 -12.87 -13.63
CA PRO A 232 2.14 -13.29 -12.66
C PRO A 232 0.96 -12.31 -12.55
N GLN A 233 1.23 -11.00 -12.64
CA GLN A 233 0.20 -9.97 -12.55
C GLN A 233 -0.63 -9.88 -13.83
N LEU A 234 -0.02 -10.10 -15.00
CA LEU A 234 -0.76 -10.24 -16.26
C LEU A 234 -1.69 -11.45 -16.20
N LYS A 235 -1.21 -12.60 -15.71
CA LYS A 235 -2.05 -13.80 -15.51
C LYS A 235 -3.22 -13.51 -14.57
N ASN A 236 -2.96 -12.95 -13.38
CA ASN A 236 -4.00 -12.57 -12.43
C ASN A 236 -5.03 -11.60 -13.04
N PHE A 237 -4.55 -10.63 -13.83
CA PHE A 237 -5.42 -9.71 -14.56
C PHE A 237 -6.34 -10.45 -15.54
N LEU A 238 -5.77 -11.28 -16.43
CA LEU A 238 -6.53 -12.02 -17.44
C LEU A 238 -7.57 -12.95 -16.82
N GLU A 239 -7.17 -13.75 -15.83
CA GLU A 239 -8.07 -14.64 -15.09
C GLU A 239 -9.24 -13.85 -14.48
N LYS A 240 -8.96 -12.69 -13.87
CA LYS A 240 -10.00 -11.86 -13.27
C LYS A 240 -10.93 -11.21 -14.28
N MET A 241 -10.41 -10.84 -15.46
CA MET A 241 -11.21 -10.29 -16.56
C MET A 241 -12.14 -11.37 -17.15
N VAL A 242 -11.61 -12.57 -17.42
CA VAL A 242 -12.38 -13.71 -17.93
C VAL A 242 -13.46 -14.13 -16.93
N GLU A 243 -13.13 -14.25 -15.65
CA GLU A 243 -14.10 -14.55 -14.58
C GLU A 243 -15.28 -13.57 -14.56
N LYS A 244 -15.02 -12.30 -14.90
CA LYS A 244 -16.02 -11.22 -14.94
C LYS A 244 -16.74 -11.12 -16.30
N GLY A 245 -16.48 -12.05 -17.22
CA GLY A 245 -17.11 -12.13 -18.54
C GLY A 245 -16.54 -11.14 -19.56
N VAL A 246 -15.38 -10.53 -19.30
CA VAL A 246 -14.72 -9.65 -20.26
C VAL A 246 -14.09 -10.51 -21.37
N ALA A 247 -14.47 -10.26 -22.62
CA ALA A 247 -13.84 -10.90 -23.76
C ALA A 247 -12.43 -10.33 -23.96
N VAL A 248 -11.41 -11.02 -23.42
CA VAL A 248 -10.01 -10.61 -23.53
C VAL A 248 -9.39 -10.93 -24.89
N ALA A 249 -9.95 -11.88 -25.63
CA ALA A 249 -9.55 -12.20 -26.99
C ALA A 249 -9.81 -11.00 -27.93
N GLY A 250 -8.77 -10.57 -28.65
CA GLY A 250 -8.85 -9.44 -29.58
C GLY A 250 -8.81 -8.05 -28.95
N LEU A 251 -8.66 -7.94 -27.62
CA LEU A 251 -8.38 -6.65 -26.97
C LEU A 251 -6.92 -6.25 -27.16
N ASP A 252 -6.68 -4.95 -27.28
CA ASP A 252 -5.33 -4.39 -27.35
C ASP A 252 -4.70 -4.38 -25.94
N ILE A 253 -3.89 -5.39 -25.64
CA ILE A 253 -3.26 -5.59 -24.33
C ILE A 253 -1.75 -5.41 -24.47
N HIS A 254 -1.21 -4.44 -23.75
CA HIS A 254 0.21 -4.18 -23.62
C HIS A 254 0.66 -4.51 -22.21
N ALA A 255 1.73 -5.27 -22.08
CA ALA A 255 2.43 -5.47 -20.81
C ALA A 255 3.89 -5.09 -20.99
N LYS A 256 4.44 -4.35 -20.04
CA LYS A 256 5.82 -3.90 -20.14
C LYS A 256 6.77 -5.10 -20.16
N ASP A 257 7.78 -5.04 -21.03
CA ASP A 257 8.83 -6.06 -21.16
C ASP A 257 8.32 -7.46 -21.55
N MET A 258 7.14 -7.55 -22.18
CA MET A 258 6.59 -8.79 -22.76
C MET A 258 6.30 -8.61 -24.25
N SER A 259 6.61 -9.63 -25.05
CA SER A 259 6.26 -9.66 -26.46
C SER A 259 4.76 -9.94 -26.67
N ARG A 260 4.25 -9.52 -27.82
CA ARG A 260 2.86 -9.80 -28.22
C ARG A 260 2.53 -11.29 -28.20
N ASN A 261 3.45 -12.15 -28.67
CA ASN A 261 3.25 -13.60 -28.70
C ASN A 261 3.13 -14.19 -27.29
N GLU A 262 3.87 -13.67 -26.31
CA GLU A 262 3.77 -14.13 -24.91
C GLU A 262 2.42 -13.75 -24.30
N ILE A 263 1.92 -12.55 -24.61
CA ILE A 263 0.62 -12.07 -24.17
C ILE A 263 -0.49 -12.90 -24.80
N GLU A 264 -0.45 -13.14 -26.12
CA GLU A 264 -1.42 -13.97 -26.84
C GLU A 264 -1.45 -15.40 -26.28
N ALA A 265 -0.29 -16.01 -26.03
CA ALA A 265 -0.21 -17.34 -25.42
C ALA A 265 -0.79 -17.39 -23.99
N LEU A 266 -0.74 -16.29 -23.23
CA LEU A 266 -1.40 -16.18 -21.92
C LEU A 266 -2.91 -16.02 -22.05
N ILE A 267 -3.38 -15.22 -23.02
CA ILE A 267 -4.81 -15.05 -23.32
C ILE A 267 -5.43 -16.40 -23.67
N ASP A 268 -4.81 -17.16 -24.58
CA ASP A 268 -5.31 -18.46 -25.02
C ASP A 268 -5.47 -19.45 -23.85
N ARG A 269 -4.51 -19.46 -22.93
CA ARG A 269 -4.57 -20.32 -21.72
C ARG A 269 -5.65 -19.91 -20.72
N CYS A 270 -6.08 -18.65 -20.73
CA CYS A 270 -7.11 -18.15 -19.81
C CYS A 270 -8.51 -18.22 -20.42
N ALA A 271 -8.61 -18.19 -21.75
CA ALA A 271 -9.87 -18.22 -22.50
C ALA A 271 -10.33 -19.64 -22.88
N SER A 272 -9.47 -20.65 -22.73
CA SER A 272 -9.79 -22.08 -22.89
C SER A 272 -10.52 -22.66 -21.69
#